data_AF-A0A7C1GZ17-F1
#
_entry.id   AF-A0A7C1GZ17-F1
#
_cell.length_a   1.000
_cell.length_b   1.000
_cell.length_c   1.000
_cell.angle_alpha   90.00
_cell.angle_beta   90.00
_cell.angle_gamma   90.00
#
_symmetry.space_group_name_H-M   'P 1'
#
loop_
_entity.id
_entity.type
_entity.pdbx_description
1 polymer ?
#
loop_
_entity_poly.entity_id
_entity_poly.type
_entity_poly.pdbx_seq_one_letter_code
_entity_poly.pdbx_strand_id
1 'polypeptide(L)' 'MAKKVLIIDDDIDFREQTKIILEAENYQVFEAADGASGLQLIKKENPDFILLDVMMEEVDTGVRLADEIAALKVQT' A
#
# COMPACT_ATOMS: atom_id res chain seq x y z
N MET A 1 -8.42 -17.21 6.21
CA MET A 1 -8.88 -15.90 5.73
C MET A 1 -7.94 -15.46 4.62
N ALA A 2 -8.47 -14.77 3.60
CA ALA A 2 -7.63 -14.14 2.56
C ALA A 2 -6.67 -13.15 3.22
N LYS A 3 -5.40 -13.15 2.80
CA LYS A 3 -4.41 -12.18 3.27
C LYS A 3 -4.72 -10.83 2.66
N LYS A 4 -4.62 -9.76 3.46
CA LYS A 4 -4.90 -8.38 3.03
C LYS A 4 -3.63 -7.73 2.50
N VAL A 5 -3.71 -7.16 1.30
CA VAL A 5 -2.62 -6.42 0.66
C VAL A 5 -3.07 -4.99 0.38
N LEU A 6 -2.24 -4.02 0.70
CA LEU A 6 -2.43 -2.62 0.29
C LEU A 6 -1.38 -2.26 -0.77
N ILE A 7 -1.82 -1.73 -1.89
CA ILE A 7 -0.97 -1.18 -2.94
C ILE A 7 -0.99 0.36 -2.81
N ILE A 8 0.17 0.98 -2.75
CA ILE A 8 0.36 2.44 -2.71
C ILE A 8 1.29 2.82 -3.86
N ASP A 9 0.72 3.43 -4.89
CA ASP A 9 1.40 3.77 -6.15
C ASP A 9 0.56 4.86 -6.82
N ASP A 10 1.13 5.85 -7.50
CA ASP A 10 0.35 6.90 -8.17
C ASP A 10 -0.15 6.48 -9.57
N ASP A 11 0.46 5.46 -10.19
CA ASP A 11 0.04 4.90 -11.48
C ASP A 11 -1.21 4.01 -11.34
N ILE A 12 -2.33 4.48 -11.91
CA ILE A 12 -3.60 3.75 -11.90
C ILE A 12 -3.54 2.42 -12.64
N ASP A 13 -2.85 2.36 -13.77
CA ASP A 13 -2.79 1.16 -14.60
C ASP A 13 -2.00 0.07 -13.88
N PHE A 14 -0.93 0.46 -13.17
CA PHE A 14 -0.15 -0.47 -12.34
C PHE A 14 -0.97 -1.02 -11.17
N ARG A 15 -1.70 -0.16 -10.44
CA ARG A 15 -2.56 -0.59 -9.33
C ARG A 15 -3.62 -1.59 -9.79
N GLU A 16 -4.37 -1.25 -10.85
CA GLU A 16 -5.45 -2.09 -11.35
C GLU A 16 -4.95 -3.46 -11.84
N GLN A 17 -3.85 -3.48 -12.61
CA GLN A 17 -3.25 -4.73 -13.08
C GLN A 17 -2.76 -5.61 -11.93
N THR A 18 -2.06 -5.02 -10.97
CA THR A 18 -1.52 -5.74 -9.81
C THR A 18 -2.64 -6.28 -8.93
N LYS A 19 -3.71 -5.52 -8.74
CA LYS A 19 -4.90 -5.98 -8.02
C LYS A 19 -5.53 -7.20 -8.66
N ILE A 20 -5.75 -7.18 -9.97
CA ILE A 20 -6.34 -8.33 -10.70
C ILE A 20 -5.50 -9.59 -10.47
N ILE A 21 -4.17 -9.47 -10.55
CA ILE A 21 -3.24 -10.59 -10.34
C ILE A 21 -3.33 -11.12 -8.90
N LEU A 22 -3.30 -10.23 -7.90
CA LEU A 22 -3.33 -10.63 -6.49
C LEU A 22 -4.71 -11.18 -6.06
N GLU A 23 -5.81 -10.60 -6.54
CA GLU A 23 -7.16 -11.12 -6.27
C GLU A 23 -7.36 -12.52 -6.87
N ALA A 24 -6.77 -12.81 -8.04
CA ALA A 24 -6.76 -14.15 -8.63
C ALA A 24 -6.02 -15.19 -7.76
N GLU A 25 -5.06 -14.75 -6.94
CA GLU A 25 -4.32 -15.56 -5.96
C GLU A 25 -4.99 -15.56 -4.57
N ASN A 26 -6.28 -15.20 -4.47
CA ASN A 26 -7.07 -15.15 -3.24
C ASN A 26 -6.59 -14.15 -2.17
N TYR A 27 -5.91 -13.07 -2.57
CA TYR A 27 -5.68 -11.93 -1.68
C TYR A 27 -6.88 -10.98 -1.66
N GLN A 28 -7.08 -10.28 -0.55
CA GLN A 28 -7.98 -9.13 -0.47
C GLN A 28 -7.15 -7.87 -0.69
N VAL A 29 -7.39 -7.16 -1.80
CA VAL A 29 -6.53 -6.04 -2.21
C VAL A 29 -7.22 -4.70 -1.95
N PHE A 30 -6.44 -3.75 -1.45
CA PHE A 30 -6.79 -2.34 -1.29
C PHE A 30 -5.80 -1.48 -2.06
N GLU A 31 -6.24 -0.32 -2.52
CA GLU A 31 -5.45 0.56 -3.40
C GLU A 31 -5.46 1.99 -2.82
N ALA A 32 -4.31 2.66 -2.88
CA ALA A 32 -4.12 4.07 -2.56
C ALA A 32 -3.27 4.71 -3.67
N ALA A 33 -3.66 5.92 -4.07
CA ALA A 33 -2.94 6.68 -5.10
C ALA A 33 -1.81 7.55 -4.52
N ASP A 34 -1.75 7.68 -3.20
CA ASP A 34 -0.83 8.57 -2.50
C ASP A 34 -0.58 8.08 -1.07
N GLY A 35 0.43 8.66 -0.41
CA GLY A 35 0.78 8.28 0.95
C GLY A 35 -0.28 8.61 2.00
N ALA A 36 -1.06 9.68 1.81
CA ALA A 36 -2.07 10.09 2.78
C ALA A 36 -3.24 9.10 2.82
N SER A 37 -3.76 8.71 1.66
CA SER A 37 -4.76 7.65 1.50
C SER A 37 -4.21 6.28 1.93
N GLY A 38 -2.95 6.01 1.63
CA GLY A 38 -2.23 4.82 2.11
C GLY A 38 -2.23 4.70 3.63
N LEU A 39 -1.81 5.76 4.35
CA LEU A 39 -1.81 5.80 5.82
C LEU A 39 -3.19 5.60 6.44
N GLN A 40 -4.24 6.15 5.81
CA GLN A 40 -5.62 5.94 6.26
C GLN A 40 -6.02 4.47 6.12
N LEU A 41 -5.72 3.83 4.98
CA LEU A 41 -6.04 2.43 4.73
C LEU A 41 -5.25 1.48 5.62
N ILE A 42 -3.99 1.78 5.94
CA ILE A 42 -3.19 0.99 6.89
C ILE A 42 -3.91 0.91 8.24
N LYS A 43 -4.36 2.04 8.77
CA LYS A 43 -5.06 2.10 10.07
C LYS A 43 -6.42 1.42 10.04
N LYS A 44 -7.15 1.56 8.93
CA LYS A 44 -8.52 1.06 8.78
C LYS A 44 -8.56 -0.44 8.51
N GLU A 45 -7.74 -0.92 7.58
CA GLU A 45 -7.83 -2.27 7.04
C GLU A 45 -6.85 -3.25 7.68
N ASN A 46 -5.80 -2.73 8.32
CA ASN A 46 -4.71 -3.50 8.95
C ASN A 46 -4.14 -4.57 7.99
N PRO A 47 -3.52 -4.15 6.86
CA PRO A 47 -3.05 -5.07 5.85
C PRO A 47 -1.90 -5.94 6.37
N ASP A 48 -1.82 -7.19 5.89
CA ASP A 48 -0.71 -8.09 6.19
C ASP A 48 0.58 -7.66 5.47
N PHE A 49 0.45 -7.11 4.26
CA PHE A 49 1.55 -6.65 3.42
C PHE A 49 1.19 -5.34 2.70
N ILE A 50 2.21 -4.53 2.42
CA ILE A 50 2.09 -3.27 1.68
C ILE A 50 3.04 -3.37 0.49
N LEU A 51 2.51 -3.19 -0.72
CA LEU A 51 3.29 -2.95 -1.92
C LEU A 51 3.35 -1.43 -2.11
N LEU A 52 4.54 -0.87 -1.99
CA LEU A 52 4.75 0.57 -1.98
C LEU A 52 5.71 0.94 -3.11
N ASP A 53 5.28 1.85 -3.97
CA ASP A 53 6.15 2.47 -4.94
C ASP A 53 7.13 3.44 -4.28
N VAL A 54 8.36 3.42 -4.78
CA VAL A 54 9.47 4.26 -4.31
C VAL A 54 9.40 5.65 -4.95
N MET A 55 8.96 5.73 -6.21
CA MET A 55 8.96 6.94 -7.03
C MET A 55 7.54 7.35 -7.46
N MET A 56 6.75 7.81 -6.49
CA MET A 56 5.44 8.42 -6.74
C MET A 56 5.59 9.89 -7.22
N GLU A 57 4.69 10.79 -6.80
CA GLU A 57 4.67 12.23 -7.15
C GLU A 57 6.03 12.93 -7.11
N GLU A 58 6.86 12.60 -6.11
CA GLU A 58 8.22 13.09 -5.96
C GLU A 58 9.17 11.94 -5.62
N VAL A 59 10.42 12.06 -6.07
CA VAL A 59 11.49 11.11 -5.75
C VAL A 59 11.66 11.00 -4.23
N ASP A 60 11.81 9.78 -3.72
CA ASP A 60 11.96 9.42 -2.29
C ASP A 60 10.67 9.50 -1.44
N THR A 61 9.53 9.88 -2.01
CA THR A 61 8.27 9.96 -1.24
C THR A 61 7.84 8.61 -0.70
N GLY A 62 8.01 7.55 -1.48
CA GLY A 62 7.78 6.18 -1.05
C GLY A 62 8.69 5.76 0.10
N VAL A 63 9.98 6.11 0.03
CA VAL A 63 10.94 5.77 1.09
C VAL A 63 10.57 6.43 2.41
N ARG A 64 10.23 7.73 2.38
CA ARG A 64 9.81 8.46 3.58
C ARG A 64 8.54 7.89 4.18
N LEU A 65 7.58 7.49 3.34
CA LEU A 65 6.37 6.84 3.80
C LEU A 65 6.67 5.49 4.47
N ALA A 66 7.60 4.71 3.93
CA ALA A 66 8.03 3.46 4.54
C ALA A 66 8.60 3.68 5.95
N ASP A 67 9.41 4.72 6.14
CA ASP A 67 9.96 5.11 7.46
C ASP A 67 8.84 5.49 8.44
N GLU A 68 7.84 6.26 7.99
CA GLU A 68 6.68 6.64 8.81
C GLU A 68 5.86 5.40 9.23
N ILE A 69 5.60 4.49 8.29
CA ILE A 69 4.88 3.23 8.55
C ILE A 69 5.65 2.36 9.55
N ALA A 70 6.97 2.28 9.42
CA ALA A 70 7.81 1.53 10.35
C ALA A 70 7.75 2.15 11.76
N ALA A 71 7.77 3.47 11.88
CA ALA A 71 7.64 4.17 13.16
C ALA A 71 6.27 3.94 13.83
N LEU A 72 5.18 3.80 13.04
CA LEU A 72 3.85 3.47 13.57
C LEU A 72 3.79 2.09 14.21
N LYS A 73 4.49 1.10 13.65
CA LYS A 73 4.51 -0.28 14.19
C LYS A 73 5.32 -0.42 15.49
N VAL A 74 6.18 0.54 15.82
CA VAL A 74 6.96 0.54 17.07
C VAL A 74 6.12 1.01 18.28
N GLN A 75 4.97 1.66 18.05
CA GLN A 75 4.16 2.27 19.11
C GLN A 75 2.97 1.42 19.58
N THR A 76 2.67 0.30 18.93
CA THR A 76 1.59 -0.64 19.28
C THR A 76 2.13 -1.94 19.83
#